data_AF-A0A5J4W3T4-F1
#
_entry.id   AF-A0A5J4W3T4-F1
#
_cell.length_a   1.000
_cell.length_b   1.000
_cell.length_c   1.000
_cell.angle_alpha   90.00
_cell.angle_beta   90.00
_cell.angle_gamma   90.00
#
_symmetry.space_group_name_H-M   'P 1'
#
loop_
_entity.id
_entity.type
_entity.pdbx_description
1 polymer ?
#
loop_
_entity_poly.entity_id
_entity_poly.type
_entity_poly.pdbx_seq_one_letter_code
_entity_poly.pdbx_strand_id
1 'polypeptide(L)'
;MEEINDALIQDCQALTSSNPESTGYGGGIFIGVGGIFIPSTQKLDLKGMKIYGNSASKAGQSLYAVMSELKDWCEYGLDSDTSLGNNTFDCGEVSFPCKTIEYTIQEISVKKGGQNTVFIEEKNIGISQNGFDLMYTLQLNKSGSYTNIIKIMKQLYGTPSEMPGNAEIKVLKNNDDNKENGKQGWISVFEGLQLHLYGLNIIMDNSQLLIPIIYIQDSDSFLELNTITFSEIKLSPTTESKGIIHINVDNSQFIASYCSFKNIDISSKGGNVIRILNSGSYPITSTIKGCQFNNISNIGDSNG
;
A
#
# COMPACT_ATOMS: atom_id res chain seq x y z
N MET A 1 -7.29 31.30 10.99
CA MET A 1 -7.07 29.92 10.52
C MET A 1 -6.03 30.05 9.43
N GLU A 2 -4.81 29.58 9.67
CA GLU A 2 -3.78 29.51 8.63
C GLU A 2 -3.76 28.06 8.18
N GLU A 3 -4.50 27.80 7.10
CA GLU A 3 -4.55 26.52 6.41
C GLU A 3 -3.69 26.65 5.15
N ILE A 4 -2.80 25.69 4.91
CA ILE A 4 -2.13 25.60 3.62
C ILE A 4 -3.12 24.97 2.65
N ASN A 5 -3.90 25.81 1.97
CA ASN A 5 -4.90 25.36 1.00
C ASN A 5 -4.29 24.59 -0.18
N ASP A 6 -3.09 24.98 -0.62
CA ASP A 6 -2.30 24.29 -1.65
C ASP A 6 -0.84 24.75 -1.56
N ALA A 7 0.10 23.81 -1.65
CA ALA A 7 1.53 24.12 -1.73
C ALA A 7 2.24 23.03 -2.52
N LEU A 8 2.88 23.39 -3.64
CA LEU A 8 3.62 22.47 -4.50
C LEU A 8 5.12 22.71 -4.38
N ILE A 9 5.87 21.68 -3.95
CA ILE A 9 7.33 21.68 -3.87
C ILE A 9 7.87 20.53 -4.70
N GLN A 10 8.32 20.84 -5.92
CA GLN A 10 8.74 19.82 -6.87
C GLN A 10 10.12 20.12 -7.47
N ASP A 11 10.85 19.05 -7.81
CA ASP A 11 12.11 19.08 -8.55
C ASP A 11 13.19 20.00 -7.95
N CYS A 12 13.17 20.18 -6.63
CA CYS A 12 14.13 20.97 -5.89
C CYS A 12 15.39 20.15 -5.56
N GLN A 13 16.56 20.79 -5.54
CA GLN A 13 17.83 20.14 -5.20
C GLN A 13 18.53 20.85 -4.03
N ALA A 14 18.83 20.11 -2.98
CA ALA A 14 19.66 20.56 -1.87
C ALA A 14 21.16 20.30 -2.17
N LEU A 15 21.96 21.36 -2.19
CA LEU A 15 23.40 21.31 -2.49
C LEU A 15 24.25 21.40 -1.21
N THR A 16 25.34 20.63 -1.14
CA THR A 16 26.29 20.66 -0.01
C THR A 16 27.08 21.97 -0.01
N SER A 17 27.19 22.62 1.16
CA SER A 17 28.14 23.71 1.38
C SER A 17 29.53 23.18 1.74
N SER A 18 30.57 23.97 1.46
CA SER A 18 31.97 23.61 1.72
C SER A 18 32.39 23.67 3.19
N ASN A 19 31.48 24.03 4.11
CA ASN A 19 31.78 24.21 5.54
C ASN A 19 30.78 23.41 6.41
N PRO A 20 31.14 22.22 6.92
CA PRO A 20 30.18 21.24 7.44
C PRO A 20 29.87 21.39 8.95
N GLU A 21 30.03 22.58 9.54
CA GLU A 21 29.96 22.75 11.00
C GLU A 21 28.56 22.50 11.61
N SER A 22 27.52 22.36 10.79
CA SER A 22 26.18 21.96 11.23
C SER A 22 25.52 21.04 10.21
N THR A 23 25.89 19.76 10.22
CA THR A 23 25.14 18.72 9.51
C THR A 23 24.01 18.21 10.39
N GLY A 24 22.75 18.27 9.91
CA GLY A 24 21.73 17.37 10.44
C GLY A 24 20.30 17.85 10.65
N TYR A 25 19.73 18.80 9.89
CA TYR A 25 18.27 19.00 9.86
C TYR A 25 17.80 19.33 8.42
N GLY A 26 16.84 18.54 7.90
CA GLY A 26 16.18 18.53 6.57
C GLY A 26 16.50 19.61 5.52
N GLY A 27 16.87 19.17 4.32
CA GLY A 27 17.46 19.98 3.26
C GLY A 27 16.52 20.86 2.42
N GLY A 28 15.41 21.38 2.94
CA GLY A 28 14.59 22.31 2.15
C GLY A 28 13.56 23.11 2.94
N ILE A 29 12.73 22.44 3.75
CA ILE A 29 11.62 23.05 4.48
C ILE A 29 11.69 22.65 5.95
N PHE A 30 11.73 23.66 6.83
CA PHE A 30 11.69 23.50 8.28
C PHE A 30 10.34 23.97 8.82
N ILE A 31 9.70 23.14 9.64
CA ILE A 31 8.51 23.51 10.40
C ILE A 31 8.82 23.35 11.88
N GLY A 32 8.79 24.45 12.61
CA GLY A 32 8.94 24.48 14.06
C GLY A 32 7.69 25.03 14.71
N VAL A 33 7.16 24.33 15.71
CA VAL A 33 6.11 24.86 16.58
C VAL A 33 6.70 25.16 17.95
N GLY A 34 6.57 26.40 18.40
CA GLY A 34 6.98 26.81 19.74
C GLY A 34 5.88 26.58 20.76
N GLY A 35 6.23 25.96 21.90
CA GLY A 35 5.27 25.62 22.95
C GLY A 35 4.44 24.36 22.63
N ILE A 36 3.41 24.11 23.44
CA ILE A 36 2.53 22.94 23.30
C ILE A 36 1.62 23.14 22.09
N PHE A 37 1.72 22.24 21.12
CA PHE A 37 0.80 22.15 20.00
C PHE A 37 -0.41 21.28 20.37
N ILE A 38 -1.61 21.75 20.04
CA ILE A 38 -2.85 21.01 20.28
C ILE A 38 -3.42 20.55 18.92
N PRO A 39 -3.27 19.27 18.53
CA PRO A 39 -3.66 18.77 17.21
C PRO A 39 -5.10 19.08 16.81
N SER A 40 -6.04 19.00 17.75
CA SER A 40 -7.46 19.27 17.51
C SER A 40 -7.79 20.70 17.09
N THR A 41 -6.83 21.63 17.24
CA THR A 41 -7.01 23.01 16.78
C THR A 41 -6.77 23.19 15.28
N GLN A 42 -6.17 22.19 14.61
CA GLN A 42 -5.83 22.21 13.17
C GLN A 42 -5.11 23.49 12.71
N LYS A 43 -4.38 24.15 13.62
CA LYS A 43 -3.66 25.41 13.33
C LYS A 43 -2.47 25.23 12.38
N LEU A 44 -2.08 23.99 12.14
CA LEU A 44 -1.05 23.60 11.20
C LEU A 44 -1.57 22.34 10.49
N ASP A 45 -2.05 22.53 9.26
CA ASP A 45 -2.53 21.48 8.38
C ASP A 45 -1.69 21.47 7.09
N LEU A 46 -1.16 20.30 6.75
CA LEU A 46 -0.29 20.08 5.60
C LEU A 46 -0.95 19.22 4.51
N LYS A 47 -2.24 18.88 4.63
CA LYS A 47 -2.93 17.97 3.69
C LYS A 47 -2.92 18.45 2.24
N GLY A 48 -2.96 19.76 2.01
CA GLY A 48 -2.85 20.37 0.67
C GLY A 48 -1.43 20.39 0.08
N MET A 49 -0.42 19.96 0.83
CA MET A 49 0.98 20.07 0.41
C MET A 49 1.42 18.86 -0.43
N LYS A 50 2.05 19.14 -1.57
CA LYS A 50 2.55 18.17 -2.54
C LYS A 50 4.06 18.29 -2.68
N ILE A 51 4.78 17.18 -2.48
CA ILE A 51 6.25 17.16 -2.46
C ILE A 51 6.76 16.03 -3.37
N TYR A 52 7.38 16.36 -4.51
CA TYR A 52 7.78 15.37 -5.52
C TYR A 52 9.16 15.66 -6.12
N GLY A 53 9.89 14.63 -6.58
CA GLY A 53 11.10 14.81 -7.40
C GLY A 53 12.27 15.53 -6.71
N ASN A 54 12.19 15.80 -5.40
CA ASN A 54 13.20 16.54 -4.68
C ASN A 54 14.41 15.66 -4.35
N SER A 55 15.61 16.21 -4.47
CA SER A 55 16.88 15.49 -4.24
C SER A 55 17.80 16.24 -3.28
N ALA A 56 18.67 15.50 -2.60
CA ALA A 56 19.70 16.07 -1.73
C ALA A 56 21.06 15.44 -2.03
N SER A 57 22.07 16.28 -2.22
CA SER A 57 23.46 15.87 -2.49
C SER A 57 24.12 15.09 -1.33
N LYS A 58 23.61 15.26 -0.10
CA LYS A 58 23.96 14.46 1.08
C LYS A 58 22.72 14.36 1.96
N ALA A 59 22.37 13.15 2.41
CA ALA A 59 21.28 12.79 3.33
C ALA A 59 20.22 13.88 3.61
N GLY A 60 18.96 13.69 3.20
CA GLY A 60 17.91 14.67 3.48
C GLY A 60 16.51 14.18 3.16
N GLN A 61 15.55 14.68 3.94
CA GLN A 61 14.13 14.67 3.62
C GLN A 61 13.73 16.09 3.19
N SER A 62 12.70 16.22 2.34
CA SER A 62 12.22 17.54 1.89
C SER A 62 11.65 18.39 3.02
N LEU A 63 11.03 17.72 4.01
CA LEU A 63 10.39 18.34 5.16
C LEU A 63 11.04 17.83 6.45
N TYR A 64 11.34 18.76 7.36
CA TYR A 64 11.74 18.45 8.73
C TYR A 64 10.85 19.21 9.72
N ALA A 65 10.10 18.47 10.53
CA ALA A 65 9.16 19.01 11.50
C ALA A 65 9.63 18.74 12.93
N VAL A 66 9.64 19.78 13.77
CA VAL A 66 9.99 19.69 15.20
C VAL A 66 8.88 20.32 16.03
N MET A 67 8.26 19.52 16.88
CA MET A 67 7.24 19.94 17.85
C MET A 67 7.15 18.91 18.99
N SER A 68 6.69 19.33 20.17
CA SER A 68 6.53 18.45 21.34
C SER A 68 5.50 17.35 21.13
N GLU A 69 4.44 17.64 20.39
CA GLU A 69 3.30 16.74 20.14
C GLU A 69 3.32 16.17 18.71
N LEU A 70 4.52 15.94 18.14
CA LEU A 70 4.66 15.54 16.73
C LEU A 70 3.92 14.24 16.42
N LYS A 71 4.03 13.27 17.34
CA LYS A 71 3.33 11.98 17.23
C LYS A 71 1.80 12.20 17.23
N ASP A 72 1.29 12.93 18.21
CA ASP A 72 -0.14 13.17 18.36
C ASP A 72 -0.72 13.99 17.20
N TRP A 73 0.07 14.93 16.64
CA TRP A 73 -0.33 15.67 15.44
C TRP A 73 -0.45 14.77 14.21
N CYS A 74 0.52 13.88 13.99
CA CYS A 74 0.45 12.90 12.91
C CYS A 74 -0.74 11.94 13.08
N GLU A 75 -0.92 11.38 14.28
CA GLU A 75 -2.02 10.44 14.58
C GLU A 75 -3.39 11.12 14.44
N TYR A 76 -3.56 12.34 14.97
CA TYR A 76 -4.81 13.09 14.84
C TYR A 76 -5.14 13.44 13.38
N GLY A 77 -4.13 13.82 12.58
CA GLY A 77 -4.31 14.10 11.16
C GLY A 77 -4.87 12.90 10.39
N LEU A 78 -4.42 11.69 10.74
CA LEU A 78 -4.88 10.42 10.15
C LEU A 78 -6.27 10.01 10.68
N ASP A 79 -6.52 10.16 11.98
CA ASP A 79 -7.80 9.75 12.59
C ASP A 79 -8.95 10.71 12.27
N SER A 80 -8.66 11.98 12.06
CA SER A 80 -9.64 12.98 11.60
C SER A 80 -9.88 12.95 10.09
N ASP A 81 -9.11 12.16 9.33
CA ASP A 81 -9.27 12.09 7.89
C ASP A 81 -10.45 11.21 7.46
N THR A 82 -11.63 11.79 7.52
CA THR A 82 -12.86 11.15 7.01
C THR A 82 -12.86 10.97 5.49
N SER A 83 -11.91 11.55 4.75
CA SER A 83 -11.85 11.41 3.29
C SER A 83 -11.53 9.98 2.86
N LEU A 84 -10.84 9.20 3.70
CA LEU A 84 -10.54 7.78 3.46
C LEU A 84 -11.69 6.85 3.87
N GLY A 85 -12.74 7.37 4.51
CA GLY A 85 -13.93 6.61 4.90
C GLY A 85 -14.11 6.43 6.40
N ASN A 86 -15.28 5.90 6.79
CA ASN A 86 -15.66 5.65 8.17
C ASN A 86 -16.32 4.26 8.31
N ASN A 87 -15.87 3.47 9.30
CA ASN A 87 -16.47 2.18 9.60
C ASN A 87 -17.81 2.38 10.31
N THR A 88 -18.89 2.27 9.53
CA THR A 88 -20.26 2.47 9.96
C THR A 88 -21.17 1.55 9.16
N PHE A 89 -22.36 1.28 9.69
CA PHE A 89 -23.37 0.50 8.97
C PHE A 89 -23.63 1.12 7.59
N ASP A 90 -23.65 0.28 6.57
CA ASP A 90 -23.86 0.64 5.16
C ASP A 90 -22.69 1.32 4.43
N CYS A 91 -21.49 1.41 5.01
CA CYS A 91 -20.31 1.83 4.25
C CYS A 91 -19.90 0.82 3.15
N GLY A 92 -18.99 1.23 2.28
CA GLY A 92 -18.54 0.48 1.10
C GLY A 92 -19.22 0.90 -0.20
N GLU A 93 -20.11 1.90 -0.14
CA GLU A 93 -20.64 2.58 -1.32
C GLU A 93 -19.69 3.66 -1.80
N VAL A 94 -19.87 4.10 -3.04
CA VAL A 94 -19.13 5.21 -3.69
C VAL A 94 -19.04 6.47 -2.83
N SER A 95 -20.20 6.91 -2.32
CA SER A 95 -20.31 8.13 -1.53
C SER A 95 -19.93 7.91 -0.07
N PHE A 96 -19.66 6.66 0.32
CA PHE A 96 -19.48 6.30 1.71
C PHE A 96 -18.50 5.11 1.86
N PRO A 97 -17.20 5.33 1.57
CA PRO A 97 -16.20 4.30 1.74
C PRO A 97 -16.06 3.89 3.21
N CYS A 98 -15.76 2.62 3.45
CA CYS A 98 -15.37 2.16 4.78
C CYS A 98 -13.92 2.56 5.07
N LYS A 99 -13.58 2.71 6.35
CA LYS A 99 -12.20 3.01 6.80
C LYS A 99 -11.27 1.80 6.64
N THR A 100 -11.76 0.57 6.71
CA THR A 100 -10.94 -0.65 6.57
C THR A 100 -11.54 -1.68 5.62
N ILE A 101 -10.66 -2.44 4.95
CA ILE A 101 -11.05 -3.54 4.05
C ILE A 101 -11.74 -4.66 4.84
N GLU A 102 -11.25 -4.99 6.04
CA GLU A 102 -11.84 -6.01 6.92
C GLU A 102 -13.27 -5.66 7.32
N TYR A 103 -13.53 -4.39 7.64
CA TYR A 103 -14.87 -3.94 7.95
C TYR A 103 -15.78 -4.02 6.72
N THR A 104 -15.26 -3.64 5.54
CA THR A 104 -16.00 -3.78 4.27
C THR A 104 -16.40 -5.24 4.00
N ILE A 105 -15.51 -6.19 4.26
CA ILE A 105 -15.80 -7.63 4.13
C ILE A 105 -16.97 -8.04 5.03
N GLN A 106 -17.00 -7.59 6.28
CA GLN A 106 -18.08 -7.89 7.22
C GLN A 106 -19.40 -7.24 6.82
N GLU A 107 -19.38 -5.97 6.41
CA GLU A 107 -20.55 -5.23 5.94
C GLU A 107 -21.19 -5.91 4.73
N ILE A 108 -20.40 -6.44 3.78
CA ILE A 108 -20.95 -7.19 2.63
C ILE A 108 -21.74 -8.41 3.10
N SER A 109 -21.28 -9.13 4.12
CA SER A 109 -22.04 -10.25 4.71
C SER A 109 -23.31 -9.77 5.39
N VAL A 110 -23.27 -8.66 6.13
CA VAL A 110 -24.46 -8.07 6.76
C VAL A 110 -25.48 -7.62 5.71
N LYS A 111 -25.06 -6.90 4.68
CA LYS A 111 -25.93 -6.40 3.60
C LYS A 111 -26.60 -7.53 2.81
N LYS A 112 -25.85 -8.57 2.47
CA LYS A 112 -26.36 -9.67 1.63
C LYS A 112 -27.03 -10.80 2.43
N GLY A 113 -26.61 -11.01 3.68
CA GLY A 113 -26.98 -12.17 4.49
C GLY A 113 -27.59 -11.85 5.85
N GLY A 114 -27.59 -10.59 6.28
CA GLY A 114 -28.16 -10.13 7.55
C GLY A 114 -27.24 -10.28 8.78
N GLN A 115 -26.12 -10.99 8.68
CA GLN A 115 -25.12 -11.11 9.75
C GLN A 115 -23.70 -11.10 9.18
N ASN A 116 -22.72 -10.65 9.97
CA ASN A 116 -21.33 -10.50 9.53
C ASN A 116 -20.59 -11.82 9.27
N THR A 117 -21.13 -12.96 9.72
CA THR A 117 -20.57 -14.30 9.52
C THR A 117 -21.27 -15.09 8.41
N VAL A 118 -22.24 -14.49 7.71
CA VAL A 118 -22.90 -15.19 6.60
C VAL A 118 -21.91 -15.36 5.46
N PHE A 119 -21.82 -16.60 4.97
CA PHE A 119 -21.02 -16.93 3.80
C PHE A 119 -21.59 -16.29 2.54
N ILE A 120 -20.75 -15.52 1.84
CA ILE A 120 -21.05 -14.92 0.55
C ILE A 120 -19.99 -15.41 -0.43
N GLU A 121 -20.38 -16.09 -1.51
CA GLU A 121 -19.43 -16.70 -2.46
C GLU A 121 -18.37 -15.70 -2.96
N GLU A 122 -18.81 -14.50 -3.33
CA GLU A 122 -17.98 -13.41 -3.84
C GLU A 122 -18.27 -12.08 -3.14
N LYS A 123 -17.20 -11.44 -2.67
CA LYS A 123 -17.22 -10.11 -2.06
C LYS A 123 -16.43 -9.11 -2.91
N ASN A 124 -17.14 -8.10 -3.38
CA ASN A 124 -16.59 -7.02 -4.20
C ASN A 124 -16.38 -5.78 -3.32
N ILE A 125 -15.14 -5.30 -3.29
CA ILE A 125 -14.69 -4.21 -2.43
C ILE A 125 -14.22 -3.08 -3.35
N GLY A 126 -14.91 -1.94 -3.30
CA GLY A 126 -14.55 -0.74 -4.04
C GLY A 126 -13.59 0.14 -3.25
N ILE A 127 -12.46 0.53 -3.84
CA ILE A 127 -11.58 1.58 -3.33
C ILE A 127 -11.97 2.91 -3.97
N SER A 128 -12.30 3.90 -3.14
CA SER A 128 -12.74 5.21 -3.60
C SER A 128 -11.64 5.99 -4.30
N GLN A 129 -11.99 7.11 -4.92
CA GLN A 129 -11.01 8.02 -5.53
C GLN A 129 -10.00 8.62 -4.54
N ASN A 130 -10.31 8.61 -3.24
CA ASN A 130 -9.42 9.10 -2.20
C ASN A 130 -8.38 8.05 -1.79
N GLY A 131 -8.49 6.82 -2.33
CA GLY A 131 -7.58 5.73 -2.06
C GLY A 131 -7.83 5.01 -0.74
N PHE A 132 -6.82 4.26 -0.29
CA PHE A 132 -6.83 3.49 0.93
C PHE A 132 -5.42 3.36 1.51
N ASP A 133 -5.25 3.77 2.77
CA ASP A 133 -3.99 3.62 3.49
C ASP A 133 -3.92 2.26 4.21
N LEU A 134 -3.03 1.39 3.75
CA LEU A 134 -2.73 0.13 4.39
C LEU A 134 -1.72 0.37 5.52
N MET A 135 -2.23 0.69 6.71
CA MET A 135 -1.43 0.97 7.90
C MET A 135 -0.94 -0.27 8.64
N TYR A 136 -1.64 -1.39 8.45
CA TYR A 136 -1.37 -2.70 9.06
C TYR A 136 -1.46 -3.77 7.97
N THR A 137 -0.81 -4.92 8.20
CA THR A 137 -0.88 -6.04 7.25
C THR A 137 -2.29 -6.64 7.21
N LEU A 138 -2.86 -6.77 6.02
CA LEU A 138 -4.13 -7.42 5.75
C LEU A 138 -3.94 -8.93 5.61
N GLN A 139 -4.71 -9.71 6.36
CA GLN A 139 -4.74 -11.17 6.25
C GLN A 139 -6.10 -11.64 5.74
N LEU A 140 -6.13 -12.20 4.55
CA LEU A 140 -7.34 -12.67 3.88
C LEU A 140 -7.36 -14.20 3.87
N ASN A 141 -8.42 -14.79 4.42
CA ASN A 141 -8.64 -16.23 4.43
C ASN A 141 -10.14 -16.52 4.32
N LYS A 142 -10.51 -17.73 3.88
CA LYS A 142 -11.91 -18.11 3.65
C LYS A 142 -12.73 -18.07 4.95
N SER A 143 -12.18 -18.63 6.01
CA SER A 143 -12.88 -18.82 7.29
C SER A 143 -13.22 -17.50 7.99
N GLY A 144 -12.27 -16.56 8.01
CA GLY A 144 -12.43 -15.24 8.63
C GLY A 144 -13.13 -14.23 7.73
N SER A 145 -13.08 -14.41 6.41
CA SER A 145 -13.76 -13.53 5.46
C SER A 145 -15.15 -14.04 5.06
N TYR A 146 -15.52 -15.27 5.42
CA TYR A 146 -16.77 -15.93 5.04
C TYR A 146 -17.05 -15.82 3.53
N THR A 147 -16.03 -16.12 2.71
CA THR A 147 -16.11 -16.03 1.25
C THR A 147 -15.01 -16.87 0.60
N ASN A 148 -15.24 -17.32 -0.64
CA ASN A 148 -14.20 -17.97 -1.45
C ASN A 148 -13.42 -16.97 -2.31
N ILE A 149 -14.05 -15.84 -2.64
CA ILE A 149 -13.53 -14.89 -3.63
C ILE A 149 -13.63 -13.47 -3.07
N ILE A 150 -12.48 -12.80 -3.02
CA ILE A 150 -12.40 -11.36 -2.75
C ILE A 150 -11.92 -10.65 -4.01
N LYS A 151 -12.69 -9.66 -4.44
CA LYS A 151 -12.28 -8.73 -5.50
C LYS A 151 -12.11 -7.34 -4.91
N ILE A 152 -10.90 -6.79 -4.97
CA ILE A 152 -10.64 -5.40 -4.60
C ILE A 152 -10.43 -4.62 -5.89
N MET A 153 -11.25 -3.62 -6.11
CA MET A 153 -11.32 -2.92 -7.39
C MET A 153 -11.47 -1.43 -7.15
N LYS A 154 -11.07 -0.60 -8.11
CA LYS A 154 -11.45 0.80 -8.07
C LYS A 154 -12.97 0.96 -8.05
N GLN A 155 -13.41 2.09 -7.53
CA GLN A 155 -14.81 2.41 -7.39
C GLN A 155 -15.61 2.22 -8.70
N LEU A 156 -16.74 1.52 -8.58
CA LEU A 156 -17.69 1.26 -9.67
C LEU A 156 -17.11 0.53 -10.89
N TYR A 157 -16.01 -0.22 -10.71
CA TYR A 157 -15.37 -1.01 -11.76
C TYR A 157 -16.37 -1.90 -12.51
N GLY A 158 -16.29 -1.89 -13.84
CA GLY A 158 -17.15 -2.65 -14.74
C GLY A 158 -18.54 -2.04 -14.98
N THR A 159 -18.81 -0.83 -14.50
CA THR A 159 -20.10 -0.13 -14.68
C THR A 159 -19.95 1.14 -15.53
N PRO A 160 -21.04 1.69 -16.10
CA PRO A 160 -21.00 2.96 -16.83
C PRO A 160 -20.52 4.17 -16.01
N SER A 161 -20.55 4.06 -14.68
CA SER A 161 -20.15 5.10 -13.73
C SER A 161 -18.78 4.80 -13.08
N GLU A 162 -18.00 3.90 -13.68
CA GLU A 162 -16.65 3.55 -13.23
C GLU A 162 -15.77 4.80 -13.02
N MET A 163 -15.04 4.83 -11.90
CA MET A 163 -14.10 5.89 -11.60
C MET A 163 -13.04 6.02 -12.72
N PRO A 164 -12.72 7.25 -13.17
CA PRO A 164 -11.63 7.47 -14.12
C PRO A 164 -10.27 7.16 -13.48
N GLY A 165 -9.33 6.61 -14.27
CA GLY A 165 -8.01 6.24 -13.76
C GLY A 165 -8.04 5.01 -12.84
N ASN A 166 -7.06 4.91 -11.95
CA ASN A 166 -6.94 3.85 -10.95
C ASN A 166 -7.16 4.43 -9.55
N ALA A 167 -7.71 3.63 -8.63
CA ALA A 167 -7.75 3.97 -7.22
C ALA A 167 -6.40 3.64 -6.55
N GLU A 168 -6.03 4.33 -5.47
CA GLU A 168 -4.72 4.14 -4.83
C GLU A 168 -4.83 3.30 -3.56
N ILE A 169 -3.91 2.35 -3.37
CA ILE A 169 -3.63 1.69 -2.10
C ILE A 169 -2.19 2.03 -1.72
N LYS A 170 -2.01 2.64 -0.56
CA LYS A 170 -0.70 3.08 -0.07
C LYS A 170 -0.28 2.30 1.16
N VAL A 171 0.85 1.61 1.09
CA VAL A 171 1.47 0.94 2.22
C VAL A 171 2.14 1.97 3.13
N LEU A 172 1.67 2.11 4.36
CA LEU A 172 2.22 3.03 5.37
C LEU A 172 2.99 2.27 6.45
N LYS A 173 4.24 1.90 6.13
CA LYS A 173 5.17 1.25 7.06
C LYS A 173 5.68 2.21 8.14
N ASN A 174 5.81 3.49 7.81
CA ASN A 174 6.35 4.55 8.68
C ASN A 174 7.71 4.21 9.30
N ASN A 175 8.56 3.50 8.54
CA ASN A 175 9.84 2.96 9.00
C ASN A 175 9.76 2.09 10.27
N ASP A 176 8.59 1.53 10.60
CA ASP A 176 8.39 0.67 11.75
C ASP A 176 8.44 -0.81 11.34
N ASP A 177 9.59 -1.44 11.55
CA ASP A 177 9.79 -2.87 11.27
C ASP A 177 8.85 -3.77 12.11
N ASN A 178 8.34 -3.29 13.24
CA ASN A 178 7.41 -4.08 14.06
C ASN A 178 6.11 -4.40 13.34
N LYS A 179 5.72 -3.60 12.33
CA LYS A 179 4.55 -3.89 11.49
C LYS A 179 4.72 -5.13 10.63
N GLU A 180 5.95 -5.55 10.36
CA GLU A 180 6.26 -6.70 9.51
C GLU A 180 6.70 -7.93 10.32
N ASN A 181 6.94 -7.78 11.64
CA ASN A 181 7.38 -8.87 12.51
C ASN A 181 6.39 -10.04 12.53
N GLY A 182 6.87 -11.21 12.09
CA GLY A 182 6.06 -12.44 12.01
C GLY A 182 4.97 -12.42 10.92
N LYS A 183 4.99 -11.44 10.02
CA LYS A 183 4.05 -11.34 8.89
C LYS A 183 4.70 -11.82 7.60
N GLN A 184 3.89 -12.36 6.70
CA GLN A 184 4.37 -12.93 5.43
C GLN A 184 4.27 -11.96 4.26
N GLY A 185 3.32 -11.03 4.31
CA GLY A 185 3.18 -9.94 3.34
C GLY A 185 2.21 -8.88 3.86
N TRP A 186 2.23 -7.69 3.24
CA TRP A 186 1.29 -6.61 3.55
C TRP A 186 -0.16 -6.97 3.23
N ILE A 187 -0.37 -7.77 2.18
CA ILE A 187 -1.61 -8.45 1.83
C ILE A 187 -1.27 -9.93 1.73
N SER A 188 -1.67 -10.71 2.73
CA SER A 188 -1.43 -12.15 2.76
C SER A 188 -2.72 -12.91 2.51
N VAL A 189 -2.69 -13.91 1.62
CA VAL A 189 -3.85 -14.71 1.22
C VAL A 189 -3.64 -16.18 1.60
N PHE A 190 -4.61 -16.75 2.30
CA PHE A 190 -4.57 -18.10 2.87
C PHE A 190 -5.84 -18.90 2.54
N GLU A 191 -5.81 -20.19 2.86
CA GLU A 191 -6.91 -21.16 2.74
C GLU A 191 -7.42 -21.35 1.29
N GLY A 192 -6.54 -21.13 0.29
CA GLY A 192 -6.91 -21.18 -1.12
C GLY A 192 -7.96 -20.13 -1.50
N LEU A 193 -8.02 -19.01 -0.79
CA LEU A 193 -8.88 -17.88 -1.14
C LEU A 193 -8.44 -17.29 -2.49
N GLN A 194 -9.41 -16.96 -3.34
CA GLN A 194 -9.14 -16.31 -4.61
C GLN A 194 -9.14 -14.78 -4.43
N LEU A 195 -8.03 -14.14 -4.79
CA LEU A 195 -7.88 -12.69 -4.74
C LEU A 195 -7.80 -12.13 -6.17
N HIS A 196 -8.65 -11.15 -6.45
CA HIS A 196 -8.60 -10.41 -7.71
C HIS A 196 -8.46 -8.92 -7.45
N LEU A 197 -7.52 -8.27 -8.12
CA LEU A 197 -7.28 -6.83 -8.03
C LEU A 197 -7.54 -6.18 -9.40
N TYR A 198 -8.32 -5.09 -9.42
CA TYR A 198 -8.70 -4.40 -10.67
C TYR A 198 -8.53 -2.88 -10.60
N GLY A 199 -7.69 -2.34 -11.50
CA GLY A 199 -7.55 -0.89 -11.69
C GLY A 199 -7.03 -0.15 -10.46
N LEU A 200 -5.97 -0.66 -9.82
CA LEU A 200 -5.39 -0.07 -8.62
C LEU A 200 -3.95 0.40 -8.87
N ASN A 201 -3.56 1.48 -8.20
CA ASN A 201 -2.17 1.86 -8.00
C ASN A 201 -1.78 1.42 -6.60
N ILE A 202 -0.68 0.68 -6.48
CA ILE A 202 -0.12 0.21 -5.22
C ILE A 202 1.22 0.91 -5.06
N ILE A 203 1.28 1.78 -4.06
CA ILE A 203 2.48 2.55 -3.71
C ILE A 203 2.84 2.31 -2.24
N MET A 204 3.95 2.88 -1.80
CA MET A 204 4.33 2.88 -0.40
C MET A 204 4.83 4.26 0.03
N ASP A 205 4.92 4.47 1.33
CA ASP A 205 5.68 5.60 1.87
C ASP A 205 7.19 5.45 1.60
N ASN A 206 8.00 6.38 2.10
CA ASN A 206 9.44 6.40 1.85
C ASN A 206 10.24 5.28 2.55
N SER A 207 9.57 4.33 3.22
CA SER A 207 10.20 3.24 3.96
C SER A 207 10.84 2.20 3.04
N GLN A 208 11.35 1.13 3.65
CA GLN A 208 11.87 -0.06 2.98
C GLN A 208 11.13 -1.28 3.52
N LEU A 209 10.54 -2.08 2.63
CA LEU A 209 9.80 -3.29 3.00
C LEU A 209 10.75 -4.46 3.20
N LEU A 210 10.51 -5.29 4.22
CA LEU A 210 11.23 -6.54 4.47
C LEU A 210 10.40 -7.77 4.06
N ILE A 211 9.11 -7.57 3.78
CA ILE A 211 8.15 -8.60 3.34
C ILE A 211 7.50 -8.18 2.00
N PRO A 212 7.01 -9.14 1.21
CA PRO A 212 6.19 -8.88 0.02
C PRO A 212 5.03 -7.92 0.28
N ILE A 213 4.59 -7.24 -0.77
CA ILE A 213 3.30 -6.55 -0.73
C ILE A 213 2.19 -7.59 -0.81
N ILE A 214 2.27 -8.55 -1.75
CA ILE A 214 1.29 -9.63 -1.89
C ILE A 214 1.98 -10.96 -1.62
N TYR A 215 1.46 -11.74 -0.68
CA TYR A 215 1.94 -13.09 -0.37
C TYR A 215 0.81 -14.12 -0.46
N ILE A 216 1.04 -15.21 -1.20
CA ILE A 216 0.08 -16.31 -1.38
C ILE A 216 0.67 -17.58 -0.72
N GLN A 217 -0.04 -18.14 0.27
CA GLN A 217 0.51 -19.17 1.17
C GLN A 217 0.00 -20.60 0.97
N ASP A 218 -1.24 -20.82 0.52
CA ASP A 218 -1.84 -22.17 0.48
C ASP A 218 -2.19 -22.61 -0.95
N SER A 219 -2.20 -23.93 -1.21
CA SER A 219 -2.57 -24.49 -2.51
C SER A 219 -4.00 -24.13 -2.92
N ASP A 220 -4.37 -24.41 -4.17
CA ASP A 220 -5.68 -24.03 -4.74
C ASP A 220 -5.93 -22.51 -4.74
N SER A 221 -4.87 -21.71 -4.65
CA SER A 221 -4.95 -20.25 -4.65
C SER A 221 -5.01 -19.69 -6.07
N PHE A 222 -5.74 -18.58 -6.21
CA PHE A 222 -5.84 -17.82 -7.44
C PHE A 222 -5.55 -16.35 -7.16
N LEU A 223 -4.58 -15.78 -7.88
CA LEU A 223 -4.28 -14.35 -7.85
C LEU A 223 -4.44 -13.77 -9.26
N GLU A 224 -5.35 -12.83 -9.43
CA GLU A 224 -5.48 -12.04 -10.66
C GLU A 224 -5.22 -10.57 -10.40
N LEU A 225 -4.37 -9.99 -11.24
CA LEU A 225 -4.05 -8.58 -11.29
C LEU A 225 -4.42 -8.07 -12.69
N ASN A 226 -5.30 -7.09 -12.76
CA ASN A 226 -5.70 -6.48 -14.02
C ASN A 226 -5.59 -4.96 -13.94
N THR A 227 -4.75 -4.40 -14.81
CA THR A 227 -4.50 -2.95 -14.89
C THR A 227 -3.97 -2.37 -13.57
N ILE A 228 -3.12 -3.14 -12.88
CA ILE A 228 -2.50 -2.74 -11.61
C ILE A 228 -1.17 -2.04 -11.85
N THR A 229 -0.93 -0.90 -11.21
CA THR A 229 0.40 -0.26 -11.18
C THR A 229 1.04 -0.48 -9.82
N PHE A 230 2.20 -1.09 -9.76
CA PHE A 230 3.09 -1.03 -8.60
C PHE A 230 4.14 0.03 -8.87
N SER A 231 4.25 1.05 -8.03
CA SER A 231 5.25 2.09 -8.22
C SER A 231 5.89 2.60 -6.94
N GLU A 232 7.13 3.06 -7.06
CA GLU A 232 7.90 3.66 -5.95
C GLU A 232 8.11 2.70 -4.78
N ILE A 233 8.34 1.42 -5.10
CA ILE A 233 8.48 0.35 -4.12
C ILE A 233 9.97 0.11 -3.79
N LYS A 234 10.29 0.05 -2.49
CA LYS A 234 11.60 -0.37 -2.00
C LYS A 234 11.48 -1.69 -1.24
N LEU A 235 12.10 -2.75 -1.74
CA LEU A 235 12.10 -4.07 -1.10
C LEU A 235 13.54 -4.46 -0.73
N SER A 236 13.73 -4.97 0.47
CA SER A 236 15.03 -5.49 0.92
C SER A 236 14.86 -6.79 1.69
N PRO A 237 14.82 -7.94 0.98
CA PRO A 237 14.74 -9.24 1.63
C PRO A 237 15.98 -9.48 2.52
N THR A 238 15.80 -9.81 3.80
CA THR A 238 16.91 -9.90 4.77
C THR A 238 17.48 -11.31 4.93
N THR A 239 16.62 -12.31 5.07
CA THR A 239 17.02 -13.70 5.39
C THR A 239 16.70 -14.70 4.30
N GLU A 240 15.71 -14.40 3.46
CA GLU A 240 15.20 -15.29 2.43
C GLU A 240 14.86 -14.48 1.19
N SER A 241 14.94 -15.12 0.02
CA SER A 241 14.55 -14.53 -1.24
C SER A 241 13.06 -14.21 -1.27
N LYS A 242 12.68 -12.98 -1.63
CA LYS A 242 11.29 -12.51 -1.60
C LYS A 242 10.95 -11.71 -2.86
N GLY A 243 9.72 -11.88 -3.34
CA GLY A 243 9.14 -11.02 -4.38
C GLY A 243 8.34 -9.87 -3.77
N ILE A 244 8.08 -8.80 -4.53
CA ILE A 244 7.01 -7.84 -4.19
C ILE A 244 5.65 -8.56 -4.25
N ILE A 245 5.47 -9.36 -5.29
CA ILE A 245 4.45 -10.40 -5.37
C ILE A 245 5.17 -11.73 -5.15
N HIS A 246 4.78 -12.48 -4.12
CA HIS A 246 5.40 -13.74 -3.76
C HIS A 246 4.34 -14.85 -3.69
N ILE A 247 4.49 -15.85 -4.54
CA ILE A 247 3.68 -17.06 -4.57
C ILE A 247 4.62 -18.24 -4.29
N ASN A 248 4.36 -19.01 -3.23
CA ASN A 248 5.23 -20.12 -2.83
C ASN A 248 4.41 -21.41 -2.57
N VAL A 249 3.55 -21.76 -3.53
CA VAL A 249 2.55 -22.84 -3.39
C VAL A 249 2.26 -23.57 -4.67
N ASP A 250 1.97 -24.86 -4.56
CA ASP A 250 1.54 -25.68 -5.68
C ASP A 250 0.04 -25.52 -5.99
N ASN A 251 -0.40 -26.12 -7.11
CA ASN A 251 -1.78 -26.09 -7.60
C ASN A 251 -2.44 -24.69 -7.64
N SER A 252 -1.66 -23.67 -8.00
CA SER A 252 -2.12 -22.27 -7.94
C SER A 252 -2.08 -21.61 -9.31
N GLN A 253 -2.89 -20.57 -9.49
CA GLN A 253 -2.94 -19.80 -10.72
C GLN A 253 -2.62 -18.32 -10.47
N PHE A 254 -1.77 -17.76 -11.32
CA PHE A 254 -1.42 -16.35 -11.29
C PHE A 254 -1.67 -15.70 -12.65
N ILE A 255 -2.47 -14.65 -12.68
CA ILE A 255 -2.73 -13.86 -13.88
C ILE A 255 -2.35 -12.42 -13.61
N ALA A 256 -1.48 -11.86 -14.45
CA ALA A 256 -1.21 -10.42 -14.49
C ALA A 256 -1.46 -9.91 -15.91
N SER A 257 -2.45 -9.05 -16.06
CA SER A 257 -2.83 -8.45 -17.34
C SER A 257 -2.71 -6.94 -17.28
N TYR A 258 -1.99 -6.36 -18.24
CA TYR A 258 -1.84 -4.91 -18.43
C TYR A 258 -1.32 -4.18 -17.17
N CYS A 259 -0.53 -4.87 -16.34
CA CYS A 259 0.03 -4.30 -15.13
C CYS A 259 1.32 -3.51 -15.41
N SER A 260 1.63 -2.53 -14.59
CA SER A 260 2.86 -1.74 -14.71
C SER A 260 3.65 -1.77 -13.42
N PHE A 261 4.94 -2.06 -13.51
CA PHE A 261 5.89 -2.08 -12.40
C PHE A 261 6.91 -0.98 -12.67
N LYS A 262 6.95 0.08 -11.84
CA LYS A 262 7.74 1.28 -12.11
C LYS A 262 8.53 1.76 -10.91
N ASN A 263 9.77 2.20 -11.11
CA ASN A 263 10.58 2.82 -10.05
C ASN A 263 10.67 1.91 -8.82
N ILE A 264 11.14 0.68 -9.03
CA ILE A 264 11.24 -0.33 -7.99
C ILE A 264 12.71 -0.53 -7.65
N ASP A 265 13.04 -0.40 -6.37
CA ASP A 265 14.38 -0.62 -5.85
C ASP A 265 14.44 -1.86 -4.96
N ILE A 266 15.26 -2.83 -5.36
CA ILE A 266 15.48 -4.09 -4.67
C ILE A 266 16.95 -4.15 -4.21
N SER A 267 17.18 -3.82 -2.94
CA SER A 267 18.51 -3.50 -2.41
C SER A 267 19.28 -4.68 -1.82
N SER A 268 18.67 -5.87 -1.70
CA SER A 268 19.36 -7.06 -1.20
C SER A 268 19.09 -8.29 -2.07
N LYS A 269 20.01 -9.26 -1.94
CA LYS A 269 20.07 -10.47 -2.76
C LYS A 269 18.80 -11.31 -2.65
N GLY A 270 18.46 -12.02 -3.73
CA GLY A 270 17.27 -12.87 -3.79
C GLY A 270 15.93 -12.10 -3.90
N GLY A 271 15.96 -10.80 -4.17
CA GLY A 271 14.74 -10.02 -4.35
C GLY A 271 14.22 -10.04 -5.80
N ASN A 272 12.90 -10.06 -5.96
CA ASN A 272 12.24 -10.04 -7.27
C ASN A 272 11.04 -9.08 -7.27
N VAL A 273 10.61 -8.63 -8.46
CA VAL A 273 9.29 -7.98 -8.58
C VAL A 273 8.18 -9.03 -8.43
N ILE A 274 8.28 -10.13 -9.17
CA ILE A 274 7.36 -11.26 -9.11
C ILE A 274 8.20 -12.50 -8.82
N ARG A 275 7.90 -13.20 -7.72
CA ARG A 275 8.53 -14.46 -7.34
C ARG A 275 7.49 -15.56 -7.30
N ILE A 276 7.67 -16.60 -8.12
CA ILE A 276 6.79 -17.75 -8.19
C ILE A 276 7.63 -18.99 -7.91
N LEU A 277 7.33 -19.68 -6.83
CA LEU A 277 7.99 -20.90 -6.38
C LEU A 277 6.93 -21.98 -6.21
N ASN A 278 7.20 -23.15 -6.78
CA ASN A 278 6.38 -24.33 -6.55
C ASN A 278 6.94 -25.11 -5.37
N SER A 279 6.21 -25.13 -4.26
CA SER A 279 6.59 -25.84 -3.03
C SER A 279 6.03 -27.27 -2.95
N GLY A 280 5.27 -27.72 -3.94
CA GLY A 280 4.60 -29.03 -3.94
C GLY A 280 4.67 -29.78 -5.27
N SER A 281 3.70 -30.68 -5.49
CA SER A 281 3.72 -31.64 -6.61
C SER A 281 2.91 -31.20 -7.82
N TYR A 282 1.95 -30.30 -7.63
CA TYR A 282 1.05 -29.85 -8.68
C TYR A 282 1.58 -28.59 -9.39
N PRO A 283 1.34 -28.40 -10.69
CA PRO A 283 1.89 -27.27 -11.42
C PRO A 283 1.28 -25.94 -10.95
N ILE A 284 2.08 -24.86 -11.05
CA ILE A 284 1.57 -23.48 -11.00
C ILE A 284 1.36 -23.02 -12.43
N THR A 285 0.18 -22.46 -12.73
CA THR A 285 -0.09 -21.84 -14.03
C THR A 285 0.04 -20.33 -13.91
N SER A 286 0.96 -19.72 -14.67
CA SER A 286 1.11 -18.26 -14.70
C SER A 286 0.85 -17.70 -16.09
N THR A 287 0.15 -16.57 -16.16
CA THR A 287 -0.08 -15.80 -17.40
C THR A 287 0.23 -14.34 -17.13
N ILE A 288 1.29 -13.82 -17.76
CA ILE A 288 1.69 -12.41 -17.67
C ILE A 288 1.56 -11.80 -19.06
N LYS A 289 0.58 -10.92 -19.26
CA LYS A 289 0.20 -10.40 -20.58
C LYS A 289 0.12 -8.88 -20.58
N GLY A 290 0.84 -8.25 -21.51
CA GLY A 290 0.80 -6.79 -21.69
C GLY A 290 1.33 -5.99 -20.50
N CYS A 291 2.09 -6.63 -19.60
CA CYS A 291 2.68 -5.96 -18.45
C CYS A 291 3.97 -5.22 -18.83
N GLN A 292 4.29 -4.16 -18.10
CA GLN A 292 5.49 -3.33 -18.29
C GLN A 292 6.34 -3.31 -17.02
N PHE A 293 7.66 -3.34 -17.19
CA PHE A 293 8.64 -3.24 -16.10
C PHE A 293 9.62 -2.12 -16.45
N ASN A 294 9.52 -0.98 -15.76
CA ASN A 294 10.27 0.23 -16.08
C ASN A 294 11.06 0.69 -14.85
N ASN A 295 12.36 0.95 -15.01
CA ASN A 295 13.21 1.43 -13.92
C ASN A 295 13.18 0.50 -12.68
N ILE A 296 13.65 -0.74 -12.87
CA ILE A 296 13.78 -1.74 -11.80
C ILE A 296 15.27 -1.89 -11.49
N SER A 297 15.68 -1.57 -10.27
CA SER A 297 17.02 -1.88 -9.75
C SER A 297 16.97 -3.14 -8.90
N ASN A 298 17.92 -4.04 -9.09
CA ASN A 298 18.08 -5.25 -8.29
C ASN A 298 19.57 -5.60 -8.11
N ILE A 299 19.94 -6.03 -6.92
CA ILE A 299 21.21 -6.73 -6.69
C ILE A 299 21.03 -8.21 -7.05
N GLY A 300 21.18 -8.52 -8.34
CA GLY A 300 21.06 -9.89 -8.83
C GLY A 300 22.03 -10.86 -8.15
N ASP A 301 21.57 -12.08 -7.88
CA ASP A 301 22.36 -13.21 -7.42
C ASP A 301 21.82 -14.52 -8.00
N SER A 302 22.46 -15.66 -7.73
CA SER A 302 21.98 -16.96 -8.24
C SER A 302 20.67 -17.45 -7.60
N ASN A 303 20.11 -16.69 -6.64
CA ASN A 303 18.88 -17.02 -5.93
C ASN A 303 17.70 -16.11 -6.35
N GLY A 304 17.97 -15.11 -7.19
CA GLY A 304 17.05 -14.10 -7.70
C GLY A 304 16.86 -14.19 -9.21
#